data_AF-A0A2N9XUR8-F1
#
_entry.id   AF-A0A2N9XUR8-F1
#
_cell.length_a   1.000
_cell.length_b   1.000
_cell.length_c   1.000
_cell.angle_alpha   90.00
_cell.angle_beta   90.00
_cell.angle_gamma   90.00
#
_symmetry.space_group_name_H-M   'P 1'
#
loop_
_entity.id
_entity.type
_entity.pdbx_description
1 polymer ?
#
loop_
_entity_poly.entity_id
_entity_poly.type
_entity_poly.pdbx_seq_one_letter_code
_entity_poly.pdbx_strand_id
1 'polypeptide(L)' 'MPTQARKAWAVQLQENHSVTIAMSCAIVGLSCCTYYYQPKLPDDSVIMSVLNTITDRHLRSSFPIILLKQLNINFCSIS' A
#
# COMPACT_ATOMS: atom_id res chain seq x y z
N MET A 1 1.79 -5.07 -13.03
CA MET A 1 1.79 -3.59 -12.95
C MET A 1 1.05 -3.18 -11.68
N PRO A 2 1.64 -2.34 -10.81
CA PRO A 2 1.01 -1.95 -9.54
C PRO A 2 -0.30 -1.18 -9.76
N THR A 3 -1.26 -1.38 -8.86
CA THR A 3 -2.63 -0.85 -8.93
C THR A 3 -2.66 0.68 -8.99
N GLN A 4 -1.72 1.34 -8.30
CA GLN A 4 -1.54 2.80 -8.31
C GLN A 4 -1.22 3.31 -9.73
N ALA A 5 -0.31 2.65 -10.43
CA ALA A 5 0.10 3.07 -11.76
C ALA A 5 -1.01 2.85 -12.79
N ARG A 6 -1.79 1.76 -12.63
CA ARG A 6 -3.02 1.52 -13.42
C ARG A 6 -4.06 2.64 -13.21
N LYS A 7 -4.23 3.14 -11.99
CA LYS A 7 -5.12 4.29 -11.76
C LYS A 7 -4.62 5.55 -12.46
N ALA A 8 -3.33 5.84 -12.38
CA ALA A 8 -2.74 7.02 -13.05
C ALA A 8 -2.96 6.97 -14.56
N TRP A 9 -2.79 5.80 -15.17
CA TRP A 9 -3.07 5.61 -16.59
C TRP A 9 -4.55 5.78 -16.95
N ALA A 10 -5.47 5.31 -16.09
CA ALA A 10 -6.90 5.52 -16.30
C ALA A 10 -7.30 7.01 -16.25
N VAL A 11 -6.67 7.80 -15.37
CA VAL A 11 -6.84 9.25 -15.29
C VAL A 11 -6.32 9.94 -16.56
N GLN A 12 -5.10 9.60 -16.99
CA GLN A 12 -4.53 10.15 -18.23
C GLN A 12 -5.40 9.85 -19.46
N LEU A 13 -6.00 8.66 -19.52
CA LEU A 13 -6.95 8.28 -20.58
C LEU A 13 -8.21 9.16 -20.57
N GLN A 14 -8.75 9.45 -19.39
CA GLN A 14 -9.92 10.32 -19.25
C GLN A 14 -9.60 11.76 -19.68
N GLU A 15 -8.42 12.28 -19.30
CA GLU A 15 -7.98 13.64 -19.66
C GLU A 15 -7.71 13.79 -21.16
N ASN A 16 -7.05 12.82 -21.78
CA ASN A 16 -6.64 12.90 -23.19
C ASN A 16 -7.78 12.61 -24.18
N HIS A 17 -8.75 11.78 -23.79
CA HIS A 17 -9.74 11.21 -24.72
C HIS A 17 -11.19 11.36 -24.27
N SER A 18 -11.45 12.11 -23.18
CA SER A 18 -12.79 12.33 -22.60
C SER A 18 -13.64 11.05 -22.44
N VAL A 19 -12.98 9.91 -22.22
CA VAL A 19 -13.62 8.61 -22.04
C VAL A 19 -14.24 8.48 -20.65
N THR A 20 -15.27 7.64 -20.52
CA THR A 20 -15.88 7.35 -19.22
C THR A 20 -14.95 6.52 -18.33
N ILE A 21 -15.17 6.63 -17.02
CA ILE A 21 -14.41 5.87 -16.02
C ILE A 21 -14.50 4.36 -16.29
N ALA A 22 -15.68 3.84 -16.62
CA ALA A 22 -15.86 2.42 -16.93
C ALA A 22 -15.02 1.97 -18.12
N MET A 23 -14.95 2.77 -19.18
CA MET A 23 -14.13 2.48 -20.36
C MET A 23 -12.63 2.53 -20.03
N SER A 24 -12.18 3.57 -19.32
CA SER A 24 -10.78 3.67 -18.87
C SER A 24 -10.37 2.49 -17.97
N CYS A 25 -11.27 2.03 -17.09
CA CYS A 25 -11.04 0.88 -16.22
C CYS A 25 -10.94 -0.43 -17.01
N ALA A 26 -11.81 -0.65 -18.01
CA ALA A 26 -11.77 -1.82 -18.87
C ALA A 26 -10.45 -1.90 -19.68
N ILE A 27 -10.00 -0.77 -20.23
CA ILE A 27 -8.75 -0.68 -21.02
C ILE A 27 -7.53 -0.97 -20.14
N VAL A 28 -7.47 -0.40 -18.94
CA VAL A 28 -6.31 -0.53 -18.04
C VAL A 28 -6.35 -1.83 -17.22
N GLY A 29 -7.41 -2.63 -17.35
CA GLY A 29 -7.58 -3.89 -16.61
C GLY A 29 -7.74 -3.64 -15.10
N LEU A 30 -8.53 -2.64 -14.75
CA LEU A 30 -8.86 -2.26 -13.37
C LEU A 30 -10.37 -2.44 -13.15
N SER A 31 -10.79 -2.89 -11.97
CA SER A 31 -12.22 -2.83 -11.64
C SER A 31 -12.61 -1.41 -11.22
N CYS A 32 -13.84 -0.97 -11.50
CA CYS A 32 -14.34 0.33 -11.04
C CYS A 32 -14.28 0.46 -9.51
N CYS A 33 -14.54 -0.61 -8.76
CA CYS A 33 -14.43 -0.59 -7.30
C CYS A 33 -12.99 -0.28 -6.86
N THR A 34 -12.02 -0.91 -7.53
CA THR A 34 -10.61 -0.65 -7.26
C THR A 34 -10.20 0.77 -7.66
N TYR A 35 -10.80 1.34 -8.72
CA TYR A 35 -10.59 2.74 -9.13
C TYR A 35 -10.97 3.72 -8.02
N TYR A 36 -12.19 3.62 -7.50
CA TYR A 36 -12.70 4.51 -6.46
C TYR A 36 -12.09 4.26 -5.09
N TYR A 37 -11.66 3.03 -4.80
CA TYR A 37 -11.09 2.72 -3.50
C TYR A 37 -9.72 3.35 -3.33
N GLN A 38 -9.64 4.44 -2.58
CA GLN A 38 -8.37 4.96 -2.10
C GLN A 38 -7.91 4.08 -0.93
N PRO A 39 -6.73 3.44 -1.00
CA PRO A 39 -6.19 2.76 0.16
C PRO A 39 -6.03 3.83 1.24
N LYS A 40 -6.86 3.73 2.28
CA LYS A 40 -6.57 4.41 3.53
C LYS A 40 -5.32 3.71 4.03
N LEU A 41 -4.15 4.32 3.83
CA LEU A 41 -3.07 4.10 4.77
C LEU A 41 -3.66 4.55 6.10
N PRO A 42 -4.00 3.63 7.02
CA PRO A 42 -4.13 4.10 8.39
C PRO A 42 -2.76 4.71 8.72
N ASP A 43 -2.75 5.79 9.50
CA ASP A 43 -1.51 6.27 10.08
C ASP A 43 -1.05 5.21 11.10
N ASP A 44 -0.50 4.13 10.55
CA ASP A 44 0.00 2.98 11.29
C ASP A 44 1.29 3.37 12.01
N SER A 45 1.77 4.61 11.91
CA SER A 45 2.92 5.10 12.67
C SER A 45 2.68 4.98 14.17
N VAL A 46 1.45 5.24 14.63
CA VAL A 46 1.07 5.10 16.05
C VAL A 46 1.03 3.62 16.44
N ILE A 47 0.43 2.77 15.61
CA ILE A 47 0.35 1.32 15.85
C ILE A 47 1.75 0.70 15.81
N MET A 48 2.59 1.12 14.87
CA MET A 48 3.96 0.67 14.70
C MET A 48 4.87 1.17 15.82
N SER A 49 4.66 2.40 16.31
CA SER A 49 5.34 2.93 17.49
C SER A 49 4.93 2.18 18.76
N VAL A 50 3.63 1.93 18.97
CA VAL A 50 3.14 1.13 20.09
C VAL A 50 3.66 -0.30 20.02
N LEU A 51 3.63 -0.94 18.85
CA LEU A 51 4.21 -2.27 18.65
C LEU A 51 5.72 -2.26 18.86
N ASN A 52 6.44 -1.22 18.45
CA ASN A 52 7.88 -1.10 18.66
C ASN A 52 8.23 -0.90 20.14
N THR A 53 7.45 -0.11 20.89
CA THR A 53 7.63 0.05 22.35
C THR A 53 7.27 -1.21 23.14
N ILE A 54 6.27 -1.98 22.69
CA ILE A 54 5.94 -3.30 23.25
C ILE A 54 7.04 -4.30 22.91
N THR A 55 7.52 -4.33 21.66
CA THR A 55 8.59 -5.22 21.20
C THR A 55 9.91 -4.92 21.90
N ASP A 56 10.27 -3.65 22.07
CA ASP A 56 11.45 -3.21 22.84
C ASP A 56 11.37 -3.67 24.31
N ARG A 57 10.22 -3.47 24.95
CA ARG A 57 9.96 -3.94 26.31
C ARG A 57 9.99 -5.47 26.43
N HIS A 58 9.50 -6.19 25.42
CA HIS A 58 9.46 -7.65 25.38
C HIS A 58 10.70 -8.32 24.78
N LEU A 59 11.63 -7.59 24.16
CA LEU A 59 12.93 -8.13 23.72
C LEU A 59 13.78 -8.58 24.91
N ARG A 60 13.51 -8.06 26.13
CA ARG A 60 14.09 -8.56 27.39
C ARG A 60 13.44 -9.85 27.90
N SER A 61 12.32 -10.30 27.31
CA SER A 61 11.64 -11.55 27.65
C SER A 61 10.98 -12.15 26.41
N SER A 62 11.83 -12.67 25.51
CA SER A 62 11.50 -13.66 24.46
C SER A 62 10.20 -13.42 23.68
N PHE A 63 10.12 -12.35 22.89
CA PHE A 63 9.07 -12.21 21.86
C PHE A 63 9.46 -13.02 20.60
N PRO A 64 8.58 -13.90 20.06
CA PRO A 64 8.95 -14.78 18.97
C PRO A 64 9.13 -13.99 17.66
N ILE A 65 10.33 -14.14 17.08
CA ILE A 65 10.88 -13.57 15.83
C ILE A 65 9.94 -13.71 14.59
N ILE A 66 8.87 -14.49 14.72
CA ILE A 66 7.89 -14.79 13.67
C ILE A 66 7.12 -13.54 13.21
N LEU A 67 6.92 -12.54 14.09
CA LEU A 67 6.21 -11.31 13.74
C LEU A 67 7.03 -10.36 12.83
N LEU A 68 8.36 -10.34 13.00
CA LEU A 68 9.26 -9.45 12.25
C LEU A 68 9.46 -9.87 10.79
N LYS A 69 9.12 -11.12 10.43
CA LYS A 69 9.25 -11.62 9.05
C LYS A 69 8.08 -11.21 8.15
N GLN A 70 6.96 -10.74 8.72
CA GLN A 70 5.81 -10.21 7.97
C GLN A 70 5.95 -8.72 7.65
N LEU A 71 6.71 -7.97 8.45
CA LEU A 71 7.17 -6.62 8.11
C LEU A 71 8.38 -6.75 7.18
N ASN A 72 8.12 -6.98 5.89
CA ASN A 72 9.09 -6.88 4.81
C ASN A 72 9.59 -5.41 4.69
N ILE A 73 10.39 -5.00 5.67
CA ILE A 73 11.18 -3.78 5.64
C ILE A 73 12.34 -4.11 4.71
N ASN A 74 12.18 -3.75 3.44
CA ASN A 74 13.29 -3.59 2.52
C ASN A 74 14.29 -2.62 3.16
N PHE A 75 15.30 -3.16 3.85
CA PHE A 75 16.55 -2.46 4.16
C PHE A 75 17.32 -2.26 2.85
N CYS A 76 16.78 -1.42 1.98
CA CYS A 76 17.44 -0.94 0.77
C CYS A 76 17.76 0.53 0.99
N SER A 77 18.76 0.81 1.82
CA SER A 77 19.61 2.02 1.80
C SER A 77 20.59 1.98 2.98
N ILE A 78 21.62 1.15 2.86
CA ILE A 78 22.99 1.46 3.33
C ILE A 78 23.90 0.81 2.29
N SER A 79 24.30 1.60 1.30
CA SER A 79 25.64 1.59 0.72
C SER A 79 25.87 2.90 -0.02
#